data_AF-A0A931SVK4-F1
#
_entry.id   AF-A0A931SVK4-F1
#
_cell.length_a   1.000
_cell.length_b   1.000
_cell.length_c   1.000
_cell.angle_alpha   90.00
_cell.angle_beta   90.00
_cell.angle_gamma   90.00
#
_symmetry.space_group_name_H-M   'P 1'
#
loop_
_entity.id
_entity.type
_entity.pdbx_description
1 polymer ?
#
loop_
_entity_poly.entity_id
_entity_poly.type
_entity_poly.pdbx_seq_one_letter_code
_entity_poly.pdbx_strand_id
1 'polypeptide(L)' 'MVLSDRTIREELARGRIVIDPLGEGCVQPASVDVHLDRKLLVFRNSRKPFIDIRQDMDGLTE' A
#
# COMPACT_ATOMS: atom_id res chain seq x y z
N MET A 1 -7.69 -14.86 -11.84
CA MET A 1 -6.99 -15.96 -11.15
C MET A 1 -6.33 -15.38 -9.92
N VAL A 2 -6.43 -16.03 -8.76
CA VAL A 2 -5.82 -15.61 -7.49
C VAL A 2 -4.71 -16.60 -7.14
N LEU A 3 -3.58 -16.13 -6.61
CA LEU A 3 -2.47 -16.99 -6.22
C LEU A 3 -2.76 -17.65 -4.87
N SER A 4 -2.49 -18.94 -4.75
CA SER A 4 -2.49 -19.60 -3.44
C SER A 4 -1.26 -19.21 -2.62
N ASP A 5 -1.32 -19.41 -1.31
CA ASP A 5 -0.18 -19.29 -0.37
C ASP A 5 1.10 -19.97 -0.89
N ARG A 6 1.01 -21.19 -1.41
CA ARG A 6 2.14 -21.93 -1.99
C ARG A 6 2.75 -21.15 -3.15
N THR A 7 1.90 -20.67 -4.05
CA THR A 7 2.34 -19.94 -5.23
C THR A 7 2.94 -18.59 -4.82
N ILE A 8 2.32 -17.88 -3.89
CA ILE A 8 2.84 -16.63 -3.32
C ILE A 8 4.26 -16.86 -2.76
N ARG A 9 4.48 -17.92 -1.97
CA ARG A 9 5.79 -18.26 -1.43
C ARG A 9 6.81 -18.58 -2.51
N GLU A 10 6.42 -19.30 -3.56
CA GLU A 10 7.29 -19.57 -4.71
C GLU A 10 7.70 -18.28 -5.43
N GLU A 11 6.76 -17.37 -5.67
CA GLU A 11 7.03 -16.10 -6.35
C GLU A 11 7.92 -15.16 -5.53
N LEU A 12 7.73 -15.14 -4.20
CA LEU A 12 8.60 -14.44 -3.25
C LEU A 12 10.02 -15.03 -3.27
N ALA A 13 10.15 -16.36 -3.21
CA ALA A 13 11.45 -17.04 -3.24
C ALA A 13 12.19 -16.85 -4.57
N ARG A 14 11.46 -16.75 -5.70
CA ARG A 14 12.01 -16.43 -7.02
C ARG A 14 12.34 -14.94 -7.20
N GLY A 15 11.98 -14.09 -6.25
CA GLY A 15 12.19 -12.63 -6.31
C GLY A 15 11.34 -11.93 -7.38
N ARG A 16 10.30 -12.59 -7.92
CA ARG A 16 9.37 -11.96 -8.88
C ARG A 16 8.37 -11.06 -8.19
N ILE A 17 8.02 -11.40 -6.95
CA ILE A 17 7.28 -10.55 -6.02
C ILE A 17 8.25 -10.24 -4.89
N VAL A 18 8.32 -8.97 -4.48
CA VAL A 18 9.15 -8.53 -3.35
C VAL A 18 8.24 -7.84 -2.35
N ILE A 19 8.29 -8.31 -1.10
CA ILE A 19 7.63 -7.69 0.04
C ILE A 19 8.70 -7.53 1.10
N ASP A 20 9.04 -6.29 1.41
CA ASP A 20 10.10 -5.96 2.37
C ASP A 20 9.65 -4.79 3.26
N PRO A 21 9.47 -5.00 4.58
CA PRO A 21 9.58 -6.28 5.29
C PRO A 21 8.35 -7.18 5.07
N LEU A 22 8.56 -8.49 4.98
CA LEU A 22 7.47 -9.48 5.09
C LEU A 22 7.27 -9.86 6.57
N GLY A 23 6.11 -9.55 7.13
CA GLY A 23 5.77 -9.91 8.50
C GLY A 23 5.62 -11.43 8.69
N GLU A 24 5.95 -11.91 9.89
CA GLU A 24 5.75 -13.31 10.25
C GLU A 24 4.26 -13.65 10.25
N GLY A 25 3.90 -14.76 9.59
CA GLY A 25 2.50 -15.21 9.51
C GLY A 25 1.60 -14.39 8.58
N CYS A 26 2.11 -13.38 7.86
CA CYS A 26 1.28 -12.54 6.98
C CYS A 26 0.83 -13.26 5.70
N VAL A 27 1.45 -14.38 5.30
CA VAL A 27 1.00 -15.14 4.12
C VAL A 27 -0.20 -16.01 4.50
N GLN A 28 -1.36 -15.68 3.92
CA GLN A 28 -2.65 -16.34 4.08
C GLN A 28 -2.95 -17.25 2.87
N PRO A 29 -3.98 -18.13 2.91
CA PRO A 29 -4.25 -19.15 1.88
C PRO A 29 -4.32 -18.63 0.44
N ALA A 30 -4.70 -17.37 0.23
CA ALA A 30 -4.75 -16.73 -1.08
C ALA A 30 -4.52 -15.20 -1.02
N SER A 31 -3.79 -14.71 -0.02
CA SER A 31 -3.51 -13.29 0.20
C SER A 31 -2.26 -13.07 1.06
N VAL A 32 -1.83 -11.82 1.19
CA VAL A 32 -0.80 -11.41 2.15
C VAL A 32 -1.36 -10.25 2.98
N ASP A 33 -1.34 -10.37 4.30
CA ASP A 33 -1.73 -9.30 5.21
C ASP A 33 -0.70 -8.16 5.15
N VAL A 34 -1.20 -6.92 5.16
CA VAL A 34 -0.37 -5.71 5.13
C VAL A 34 -0.54 -4.90 6.40
N HIS A 35 0.52 -4.18 6.80
CA HIS A 35 0.51 -3.34 7.98
C HIS A 35 0.35 -1.87 7.61
N LEU A 36 -0.35 -1.13 8.47
CA LEU A 36 -0.48 0.32 8.35
C LEU A 36 0.86 0.99 8.65
N ASP A 37 1.29 1.89 7.77
CA ASP A 37 2.45 2.73 8.03
C ASP A 37 2.10 3.89 8.98
N ARG A 38 3.13 4.53 9.53
CA ARG A 38 3.03 5.64 10.49
C ARG A 38 2.60 6.95 9.85
N LYS A 39 2.74 7.06 8.52
CA LYS A 39 2.44 8.28 7.77
C LYS A 39 0.98 8.29 7.35
N LEU A 40 0.30 9.38 7.69
CA LEU A 40 -1.06 9.65 7.28
C LEU A 40 -1.07 11.02 6.60
N LEU A 41 -1.71 11.10 5.44
CA LEU A 41 -1.93 12.38 4.76
C LEU A 41 -3.23 12.99 5.23
N VAL A 42 -3.17 14.24 5.70
CA VAL A 42 -4.35 14.97 6.19
C VAL A 42 -4.65 16.17 5.32
N PHE A 43 -5.90 16.29 4.88
CA PHE A 43 -6.38 17.47 4.16
C PHE A 43 -6.73 18.60 5.14
N ARG A 44 -6.08 19.76 4.98
CA ARG A 44 -6.48 20.98 5.67
C ARG A 44 -7.52 21.75 4.85
N ASN A 45 -8.79 21.35 4.99
CA ASN A 45 -9.92 21.91 4.23
C ASN A 45 -10.16 23.41 4.43
N SER A 46 -9.50 24.05 5.40
CA SER A 46 -9.51 25.51 5.56
C SER A 46 -8.65 26.25 4.52
N ARG A 47 -7.75 25.56 3.80
CA ARG A 47 -6.80 26.20 2.88
C ARG A 47 -7.30 26.31 1.43
N LYS A 48 -8.11 25.35 0.97
CA LYS A 48 -8.70 25.35 -0.37
C LYS A 48 -10.18 24.92 -0.29
N PRO A 49 -11.09 25.60 -1.00
CA PRO A 49 -12.52 25.30 -0.96
C PRO A 49 -12.91 24.02 -1.71
N PHE A 50 -12.08 23.56 -2.64
CA PHE A 50 -12.28 22.35 -3.44
C PHE A 50 -10.95 21.82 -3.98
N ILE A 51 -10.99 20.59 -4.50
CA ILE A 51 -9.88 19.91 -5.17
C ILE A 51 -10.05 20.07 -6.68
N ASP A 52 -9.04 20.59 -7.37
CA ASP A 52 -8.99 20.68 -8.84
C ASP A 52 -7.72 20.02 -9.35
N ILE A 53 -7.87 18.86 -10.00
CA ILE A 53 -6.77 18.06 -10.56
C ILE A 53 -6.04 18.74 -11.73
N ARG A 54 -6.58 19.84 -12.27
CA ARG A 54 -5.93 20.61 -13.35
C ARG A 54 -4.96 21.66 -12.83
N GLN A 55 -4.94 21.91 -11.52
CA GLN A 55 -4.11 22.93 -10.89
C GLN A 55 -3.06 22.28 -9.98
N ASP A 56 -1.99 23.01 -9.69
CA ASP A 56 -0.98 22.55 -8.74
C ASP A 56 -1.58 22.43 -7.32
N MET A 57 -1.30 21.29 -6.69
CA MET A 57 -1.86 20.88 -5.41
C MET A 57 -0.79 20.71 -4.33
N ASP A 58 0.39 21.32 -4.52
CA ASP A 58 1.41 21.43 -3.49
C ASP A 58 0.83 21.92 -2.15
N GLY A 59 1.19 21.20 -1.07
CA GLY A 59 0.74 21.50 0.29
C GLY A 59 -0.75 21.24 0.58
N LEU A 60 -1.45 20.52 -0.31
CA LEU A 60 -2.85 20.08 -0.09
C LEU A 60 -2.98 19.15 1.12
N THR A 61 -2.01 18.24 1.25
CA THR A 61 -1.89 17.31 2.36
C THR A 61 -0.61 17.59 3.14
N GLU A 62 -0.66 17.40 4.44
CA GLU A 62 0.51 17.28 5.31
C GLU A 62 0.69 15.85 5.83
#